data_AF-A0A0A2XTR5-F1
#
_entry.id   AF-A0A0A2XTR5-F1
#
_cell.length_a   1.000
_cell.length_b   1.000
_cell.length_c   1.000
_cell.angle_alpha   90.00
_cell.angle_beta   90.00
_cell.angle_gamma   90.00
#
_symmetry.space_group_name_H-M   'P 1'
#
loop_
_entity.id
_entity.type
_entity.pdbx_description
1 polymer ?
#
loop_
_entity_poly.entity_id
_entity_poly.type
_entity_poly.pdbx_seq_one_letter_code
_entity_poly.pdbx_strand_id
1 'polypeptide(L)'
;MTLNITSKQMEITPAIRSHIEERLAKLGKWQTQLINPHFILQKLPKGFGVEAMVGTPFGNLVAKAEHEDMYAAINDVQEKLERQLNKLQHKGEARRASERLKDSFN
;
A
#
# COMPACT_ATOMS: atom_id res chain seq x y z
N MET A 1 -3.04 14.19 -3.43
CA MET A 1 -2.60 13.21 -2.42
C MET A 1 -1.22 13.62 -1.95
N THR A 2 -0.98 13.72 -0.65
CA THR A 2 0.34 14.01 -0.07
C THR A 2 1.01 12.70 0.35
N LEU A 3 2.15 12.37 -0.25
CA LEU A 3 2.96 11.20 0.10
C LEU A 3 3.98 11.59 1.18
N ASN A 4 3.90 10.90 2.32
CA ASN A 4 4.87 11.04 3.40
C ASN A 4 5.92 9.94 3.27
N ILE A 5 7.21 10.32 3.34
CA ILE A 5 8.33 9.39 3.31
C ILE A 5 9.23 9.72 4.51
N THR A 6 9.49 8.73 5.34
CA THR A 6 10.47 8.79 6.42
C THR A 6 11.63 7.87 6.08
N SER A 7 12.85 8.34 6.30
CA SER A 7 14.04 7.57 6.06
C SER A 7 14.87 7.42 7.32
N LYS A 8 15.41 6.23 7.55
CA LYS A 8 16.36 5.93 8.62
C LYS A 8 17.68 5.50 8.00
N GLN A 9 18.75 6.25 8.30
CA GLN A 9 20.12 5.93 7.91
C GLN A 9 20.34 5.88 6.38
N MET A 10 19.51 6.60 5.61
CA MET A 10 19.74 6.87 4.19
C MET A 10 19.08 8.17 3.76
N GLU A 11 19.51 8.71 2.64
CA GLU A 11 18.89 9.87 2.03
C GLU A 11 17.84 9.45 0.98
N ILE A 12 16.71 10.16 0.93
CA ILE A 12 15.68 9.93 -0.09
C ILE A 12 16.00 10.82 -1.28
N THR A 13 16.52 10.21 -2.34
CA THR A 13 16.73 10.92 -3.61
C THR A 13 15.42 11.12 -4.35
N PRO A 14 15.34 12.07 -5.30
CA PRO A 14 14.17 12.26 -6.14
C PRO A 14 13.73 10.99 -6.88
N ALA A 15 14.70 10.18 -7.35
CA ALA A 15 14.42 8.92 -8.03
C ALA A 15 13.69 7.91 -7.13
N ILE A 16 14.06 7.82 -5.85
CA ILE A 16 13.40 6.93 -4.88
C ILE A 16 11.97 7.39 -4.63
N ARG A 17 11.77 8.70 -4.44
CA ARG A 17 10.44 9.28 -4.27
C ARG A 17 9.56 9.00 -5.48
N SER A 18 10.03 9.30 -6.69
CA SER A 18 9.30 9.03 -7.92
C SER A 18 8.96 7.56 -8.07
N HIS A 19 9.87 6.65 -7.71
CA HIS A 19 9.58 5.23 -7.73
C HIS A 19 8.41 4.85 -6.82
N ILE A 20 8.39 5.34 -5.57
CA ILE A 20 7.30 5.06 -4.62
C ILE A 20 5.98 5.67 -5.12
N GLU A 21 6.02 6.87 -5.70
CA GLU A 21 4.85 7.53 -6.28
C GLU A 21 4.27 6.74 -7.47
N GLU A 22 5.12 6.26 -8.38
CA GLU A 22 4.70 5.38 -9.48
C GLU A 22 4.07 4.08 -8.97
N ARG A 23 4.62 3.49 -7.90
CA ARG A 23 4.08 2.28 -7.29
C ARG A 23 2.72 2.52 -6.61
N LEU A 24 2.57 3.65 -5.92
CA LEU A 24 1.28 4.07 -5.37
C LEU A 24 0.26 4.37 -6.46
N ALA A 25 0.67 4.97 -7.59
CA ALA A 25 -0.22 5.23 -8.71
C ALA A 25 -0.81 3.93 -9.30
N LYS A 26 -0.05 2.83 -9.28
CA LYS A 26 -0.57 1.50 -9.68
C LYS A 26 -1.69 1.00 -8.76
N LEU A 27 -1.67 1.33 -7.46
CA LEU A 27 -2.78 1.06 -6.55
C LEU A 27 -4.04 1.87 -6.89
N GLY A 28 -3.91 2.96 -7.65
CA GLY A 28 -5.04 3.73 -8.19
C GLY A 28 -5.94 2.91 -9.13
N LYS A 29 -5.44 1.80 -9.70
CA LYS A 29 -6.24 0.87 -10.53
C LYS A 29 -7.47 0.32 -9.81
N TRP A 30 -7.42 0.23 -8.48
CA TRP A 30 -8.51 -0.28 -7.64
C TRP A 30 -9.62 0.76 -7.39
N GLN A 31 -9.51 1.96 -7.99
CA GLN A 31 -10.48 3.05 -7.89
C GLN A 31 -10.82 3.43 -6.43
N THR A 32 -9.87 3.23 -5.52
CA THR A 32 -10.01 3.57 -4.11
C THR A 32 -9.25 4.84 -3.79
N GLN A 33 -9.77 5.61 -2.83
CA GLN A 33 -9.01 6.70 -2.24
C GLN A 33 -7.89 6.15 -1.35
N LEU A 34 -6.67 6.65 -1.55
CA LEU A 34 -5.54 6.42 -0.64
C LEU A 34 -5.43 7.59 0.32
N ILE A 35 -5.54 7.32 1.61
CA ILE A 35 -5.59 8.30 2.70
C ILE A 35 -4.25 8.26 3.44
N ASN A 36 -3.55 9.39 3.44
CA ASN A 36 -2.27 9.59 4.14
C ASN A 36 -1.26 8.45 3.95
N PRO A 37 -0.87 8.11 2.70
CA PRO A 37 0.14 7.09 2.46
C PRO A 37 1.47 7.52 3.10
N HIS A 38 2.02 6.64 3.94
CA HIS A 38 3.27 6.85 4.64
C HIS A 38 4.20 5.66 4.41
N PHE A 39 5.37 5.94 3.84
CA PHE A 39 6.45 4.97 3.64
C PHE A 39 7.59 5.25 4.61
N ILE A 40 8.13 4.18 5.21
CA ILE A 40 9.32 4.22 6.06
C ILE A 40 10.37 3.32 5.42
N LEU A 41 11.49 3.92 5.02
CA LEU A 41 12.63 3.21 4.46
C LEU A 41 13.75 3.17 5.49
N GLN A 42 14.40 2.03 5.62
CA GLN A 42 15.52 1.85 6.54
C GLN A 42 16.64 1.04 5.91
N LYS A 43 17.89 1.47 6.14
CA LYS A 43 19.06 0.66 5.78
C LYS A 43 19.22 -0.42 6.85
N LEU A 44 19.38 -1.67 6.41
CA LEU A 44 19.66 -2.79 7.30
C LEU A 44 21.09 -3.33 7.04
N PRO A 45 21.70 -4.03 8.00
CA PRO A 45 23.03 -4.62 7.80
C PRO A 45 23.11 -5.55 6.58
N LYS A 46 22.01 -6.26 6.27
CA LYS A 46 21.90 -7.20 5.13
C LYS A 46 20.88 -6.74 4.07
N GLY A 47 20.79 -5.44 3.81
CA GLY A 47 19.91 -4.93 2.75
C GLY A 47 19.12 -3.70 3.16
N PHE A 48 17.83 -3.74 2.91
CA PHE A 48 16.89 -2.64 3.07
C PHE A 48 15.57 -3.16 3.61
N GLY A 49 15.01 -2.44 4.58
CA GLY A 49 13.66 -2.65 5.07
C GLY A 49 12.75 -1.54 4.57
N VAL A 50 11.55 -1.90 4.14
CA VAL A 50 10.51 -0.96 3.72
C VAL A 50 9.22 -1.31 4.44
N GLU A 51 8.62 -0.30 5.04
CA GLU A 51 7.30 -0.38 5.66
C GLU A 51 6.39 0.68 5.03
N ALA A 52 5.12 0.30 4.82
CA ALA A 52 4.12 1.21 4.31
C ALA A 52 2.82 1.08 5.11
N MET A 53 2.21 2.23 5.38
CA MET A 53 0.90 2.35 5.97
C MET A 53 0.05 3.26 5.09
N VAL A 54 -1.11 2.76 4.65
CA VAL A 54 -2.02 3.50 3.77
C VAL A 54 -3.45 3.31 4.26
N GLY A 55 -4.16 4.39 4.56
CA GLY A 55 -5.58 4.32 4.86
C GLY A 55 -6.42 4.19 3.59
N THR A 56 -7.53 3.45 3.66
CA THR A 56 -8.54 3.40 2.60
C THR A 56 -9.94 3.41 3.21
N PRO A 57 -11.00 3.73 2.44
CA PRO A 57 -12.37 3.60 2.91
C PRO A 57 -12.75 2.19 3.39
N PHE A 58 -12.06 1.16 2.89
CA PHE A 58 -12.30 -0.24 3.24
C PHE A 58 -11.50 -0.71 4.46
N GLY A 59 -10.60 0.12 4.98
CA GLY A 59 -9.71 -0.18 6.10
C GLY A 59 -8.25 0.22 5.84
N ASN A 60 -7.41 0.03 6.86
CA ASN A 60 -5.99 0.36 6.76
C ASN A 60 -5.20 -0.79 6.13
N LEU A 61 -4.32 -0.45 5.21
CA LEU A 61 -3.33 -1.33 4.61
C LEU A 61 -2.00 -1.14 5.32
N VAL A 62 -1.36 -2.24 5.73
CA VAL A 62 -0.05 -2.21 6.38
C VAL A 62 0.82 -3.31 5.78
N ALA A 63 1.97 -2.95 5.24
CA ALA A 63 2.89 -3.90 4.63
C ALA A 63 4.33 -3.62 5.05
N LYS A 64 5.11 -4.70 5.20
CA LYS A 64 6.55 -4.65 5.46
C LYS A 64 7.26 -5.66 4.56
N ALA A 65 8.42 -5.31 4.05
CA ALA A 65 9.31 -6.24 3.35
C ALA A 65 10.76 -5.86 3.58
N GLU A 66 11.64 -6.86 3.44
CA GLU A 66 13.08 -6.69 3.49
C GLU A 66 13.68 -7.38 2.27
N HIS A 67 14.66 -6.73 1.66
CA HIS A 67 15.37 -7.27 0.51
C HIS A 67 16.80 -6.68 0.45
N GLU A 68 17.73 -7.38 -0.19
CA GLU A 68 19.09 -6.87 -0.42
C GLU A 68 19.12 -5.63 -1.33
N ASP A 69 18.06 -5.48 -2.14
CA ASP A 69 17.83 -4.39 -3.09
C ASP A 69 16.61 -3.58 -2.64
N MET A 70 16.78 -2.27 -2.50
CA MET A 70 15.73 -1.38 -2.01
C MET A 70 14.51 -1.32 -2.93
N TYR A 71 14.71 -1.30 -4.25
CA TYR A 71 13.61 -1.24 -5.20
C TYR A 71 12.82 -2.55 -5.20
N ALA A 72 13.49 -3.68 -5.04
CA ALA A 72 12.81 -4.96 -4.82
C ALA A 72 11.99 -4.96 -3.52
N ALA A 73 12.53 -4.45 -2.41
CA ALA A 73 11.76 -4.31 -1.15
C ALA A 73 10.52 -3.41 -1.31
N ILE A 74 10.61 -2.32 -2.08
CA ILE A 74 9.46 -1.46 -2.39
C ILE A 74 8.42 -2.23 -3.22
N ASN A 75 8.85 -3.03 -4.20
CA ASN A 75 7.94 -3.85 -5.01
C ASN A 75 7.21 -4.89 -4.14
N ASP A 76 7.93 -5.57 -3.24
CA ASP A 76 7.35 -6.55 -2.33
C ASP A 76 6.31 -5.93 -1.39
N VAL A 77 6.57 -4.71 -0.90
CA VAL A 77 5.59 -3.94 -0.13
C VAL A 77 4.37 -3.62 -0.98
N GLN A 78 4.57 -3.16 -2.22
CA GLN A 78 3.48 -2.82 -3.13
C GLN A 78 2.59 -4.04 -3.45
N GLU A 79 3.16 -5.22 -3.70
CA GLU A 79 2.38 -6.44 -3.91
C GLU A 79 1.56 -6.82 -2.66
N LYS A 80 2.14 -6.68 -1.46
CA LYS A 80 1.44 -6.95 -0.20
C LYS A 80 0.28 -6.00 0.02
N LEU A 81 0.44 -4.72 -0.33
CA LEU A 81 -0.65 -3.73 -0.28
C LEU A 81 -1.76 -4.06 -1.27
N GLU A 82 -1.43 -4.44 -2.51
CA GLU A 82 -2.42 -4.86 -3.52
C GLU A 82 -3.24 -6.05 -3.05
N ARG A 83 -2.59 -7.08 -2.50
CA ARG A 83 -3.28 -8.28 -1.98
C ARG A 83 -4.22 -7.93 -0.83
N GLN A 84 -3.81 -7.03 0.07
CA GLN A 84 -4.66 -6.58 1.18
C GLN A 84 -5.85 -5.78 0.68
N LEU A 85 -5.62 -4.85 -0.25
CA LEU A 85 -6.68 -4.02 -0.83
C LEU A 85 -7.74 -4.87 -1.54
N ASN A 86 -7.29 -5.78 -2.40
CA ASN A 86 -8.17 -6.75 -3.06
C ASN A 86 -9.03 -7.52 -2.05
N LYS A 87 -8.40 -8.01 -0.96
CA LYS A 87 -9.12 -8.74 0.10
C LYS A 87 -10.15 -7.87 0.83
N LEU A 88 -9.83 -6.61 1.12
CA LEU A 88 -10.75 -5.70 1.83
C LEU A 88 -11.93 -5.30 0.95
N GLN A 89 -11.68 -4.97 -0.32
CA GLN A 89 -12.70 -4.56 -1.28
C GLN A 89 -13.73 -5.66 -1.54
N HIS A 90 -13.29 -6.91 -1.73
CA HIS A 90 -14.19 -8.05 -2.01
C HIS A 90 -14.70 -8.77 -0.75
N LYS A 91 -14.39 -8.29 0.46
CA LYS A 91 -14.83 -8.93 1.71
C LYS A 91 -16.36 -8.94 1.86
N GLY A 92 -17.04 -7.89 1.37
CA GLY A 92 -18.49 -7.77 1.41
C GLY A 92 -19.19 -8.81 0.52
N GLU A 93 -18.67 -9.03 -0.69
CA GLU A 93 -19.22 -9.97 -1.68
C GLU A 93 -19.18 -11.43 -1.20
N ALA A 94 -18.22 -11.79 -0.34
CA ALA A 94 -18.14 -13.11 0.27
C ALA A 94 -19.28 -13.37 1.29
N ARG A 95 -19.87 -12.31 1.87
CA ARG A 95 -20.98 -12.39 2.83
C ARG A 95 -22.33 -12.33 2.11
N ARG A 96 -22.60 -13.31 1.25
CA ARG A 96 -23.84 -13.41 0.44
C ARG A 96 -25.15 -13.54 1.25
N ALA A 97 -25.07 -13.71 2.57
CA ALA A 97 -26.26 -13.87 3.41
C ALA A 97 -26.88 -12.55 3.89
N SER A 98 -26.17 -11.42 3.88
CA SER A 98 -26.63 -10.19 4.55
C SER A 98 -27.04 -9.05 3.63
N GLU A 99 -26.63 -9.02 2.36
CA GLU A 99 -26.90 -7.87 1.47
C GLU A 99 -27.51 -8.37 0.16
N ARG A 100 -28.84 -8.38 0.11
CA ARG A 100 -29.57 -8.65 -1.13
C ARG A 100 -29.56 -7.35 -1.93
N LEU A 101 -29.05 -7.41 -3.17
CA LEU A 101 -29.14 -6.32 -4.17
C LEU A 101 -30.58 -5.78 -4.40
N LYS A 102 -31.61 -6.46 -3.89
CA LYS A 102 -33.01 -6.01 -3.93
C LYS A 102 -33.36 -4.97 -2.87
N ASP A 103 -32.64 -4.91 -1.75
CA ASP A 103 -32.94 -4.01 -0.63
C ASP A 103 -32.34 -2.61 -0.82
N SER A 104 -31.44 -2.43 -1.81
CA SER A 104 -30.79 -1.16 -2.14
C SER A 104 -31.58 -0.26 -3.11
N PHE A 105 -32.77 -0.69 -3.55
CA PHE A 105 -33.64 0.05 -4.48
C PHE A 105 -34.97 0.52 -3.87
N ASN A 106 -35.06 0.58 -2.53
CA ASN A 106 -36.28 0.99 -1.83
C ASN A 106 -36.05 2.26 -1.00
#